data_AF-A0AAV8X362-F1
#
_entry.id   AF-A0AAV8X362-F1
#
_cell.length_a   1.000
_cell.length_b   1.000
_cell.length_c   1.000
_cell.angle_alpha   90.00
_cell.angle_beta   90.00
_cell.angle_gamma   90.00
#
_symmetry.space_group_name_H-M   'P 1'
#
loop_
_entity.id
_entity.type
_entity.pdbx_description
1 polymer ?
#
loop_
_entity_poly.entity_id
_entity_poly.type
_entity_poly.pdbx_seq_one_letter_code
_entity_poly.pdbx_strand_id
1 'polypeptide(L)' 'RDKKSVSNWLNAGLPSKKLILGIPTYGRNYVLLDDDHHDIGDATFSIGEPGAYTVEDGFLAYYEVIS' A
#
# COMPACT_ATOMS: atom_id res chain seq x y z
N ARG A 1 -5.32 -5.21 8.02
CA ARG A 1 -4.59 -4.40 9.04
C ARG A 1 -5.36 -3.13 9.41
N ASP A 2 -6.15 -2.56 8.50
CA ASP A 2 -6.86 -1.28 8.69
C ASP A 2 -8.00 -1.32 9.70
N LYS A 3 -8.72 -2.45 9.77
CA LYS A 3 -9.73 -2.68 10.82
C LYS A 3 -9.14 -2.54 12.23
N LYS A 4 -7.86 -2.93 12.42
CA LYS A 4 -7.16 -2.83 13.71
C LYS A 4 -6.76 -1.38 14.00
N SER A 5 -6.29 -0.63 13.01
CA SER A 5 -5.97 0.79 13.17
C SER A 5 -7.22 1.62 13.50
N VAL A 6 -8.32 1.40 12.78
CA VAL A 6 -9.61 2.05 13.05
C VAL A 6 -10.14 1.66 14.43
N SER A 7 -10.12 0.36 14.79
CA SER A 7 -10.57 -0.07 16.11
C SER A 7 -9.74 0.52 17.24
N ASN A 8 -8.43 0.71 17.05
CA ASN A 8 -7.57 1.31 18.07
C ASN A 8 -7.98 2.76 18.36
N TRP A 9 -8.24 3.55 17.32
CA TRP A 9 -8.69 4.93 17.49
C TRP A 9 -10.07 5.02 18.15
N LEU A 10 -11.00 4.15 17.74
CA LEU A 10 -12.33 4.08 18.35
C LEU A 10 -12.25 3.65 19.83
N ASN A 11 -11.43 2.65 20.15
CA ASN A 11 -11.20 2.19 21.53
C ASN A 11 -10.48 3.23 22.40
N ALA A 12 -9.65 4.08 21.79
CA ALA A 12 -9.02 5.21 22.47
C ALA A 12 -9.99 6.39 22.73
N GLY A 13 -11.27 6.26 22.37
CA GLY A 13 -12.31 7.26 22.63
C GLY A 13 -12.51 8.28 21.52
N LEU A 14 -11.91 8.09 20.34
CA LEU A 14 -12.17 8.97 19.19
C LEU A 14 -13.63 8.79 18.72
N PRO A 15 -14.44 9.86 18.67
CA PRO A 15 -15.78 9.78 18.11
C PRO A 15 -15.74 9.34 16.64
N SER A 16 -16.45 8.28 16.28
CA SER A 16 -16.45 7.70 14.92
C SER A 16 -16.73 8.71 13.82
N LYS A 17 -17.66 9.66 14.07
CA LYS A 17 -18.01 10.73 13.13
C LYS A 17 -16.88 11.73 12.81
N LYS A 18 -15.79 11.71 13.59
CA LYS A 18 -14.61 12.55 13.39
C LYS A 18 -13.44 11.77 12.78
N LEU A 19 -13.61 10.47 12.55
CA LEU A 19 -12.58 9.65 11.92
C LEU A 19 -12.71 9.78 10.40
N ILE A 20 -11.69 10.36 9.78
CA ILE A 20 -11.58 10.43 8.33
C ILE A 20 -10.69 9.25 7.88
N LEU A 21 -11.25 8.34 7.09
CA LEU A 21 -10.51 7.23 6.52
C LEU A 21 -9.84 7.68 5.22
N GLY A 22 -8.51 7.60 5.16
CA GLY A 22 -7.78 7.81 3.92
C GLY A 22 -7.95 6.63 2.98
N ILE A 23 -8.32 6.89 1.73
CA ILE A 23 -8.38 5.90 0.65
C ILE A 23 -7.20 6.20 -0.28
N PRO A 24 -6.15 5.35 -0.33
CA PRO A 24 -5.01 5.60 -1.19
C PRO A 24 -5.37 5.33 -2.65
N THR A 25 -5.06 6.28 -3.54
CA THR A 25 -5.17 6.14 -5.01
C THR A 25 -3.81 5.77 -5.64
N TYR A 26 -2.98 5.07 -4.89
CA TYR A 26 -1.64 4.62 -5.27
C TYR A 26 -1.37 3.24 -4.68
N GLY A 27 -0.46 2.50 -5.30
CA GLY A 27 0.06 1.24 -4.82
C GLY A 27 1.51 1.36 -4.38
N ARG A 28 1.96 0.38 -3.59
CA ARG A 28 3.39 0.13 -3.35
C ARG A 28 3.77 -1.16 -4.09
N ASN A 29 4.89 -1.14 -4.81
CA ASN A 29 5.41 -2.28 -5.56
C ASN A 29 6.78 -2.73 -5.04
N TYR A 30 7.09 -4.00 -5.29
CA TYR A 30 8.32 -4.68 -4.86
C TYR A 30 8.82 -5.56 -5.99
N VAL A 31 10.13 -5.83 -6.01
CA VAL A 31 10.74 -6.83 -6.89
C VAL A 31 10.76 -8.16 -6.14
N LEU A 32 10.10 -9.18 -6.70
CA LEU A 32 10.07 -10.52 -6.13
C LEU A 32 11.47 -11.15 -6.20
N LEU A 33 11.82 -11.97 -5.21
CA LEU A 33 13.07 -12.74 -5.24
C LEU A 33 12.99 -13.88 -6.27
N ASP A 34 11.78 -14.39 -6.49
CA ASP A 34 11.46 -15.47 -7.43
C ASP A 34 10.11 -15.16 -8.08
N ASP A 35 10.09 -15.13 -9.41
CA ASP A 35 8.91 -14.76 -10.20
C ASP A 35 7.77 -15.79 -10.07
N ASP A 36 8.10 -17.03 -9.71
CA ASP A 36 7.10 -18.09 -9.46
C ASP A 36 6.43 -17.94 -8.07
N HIS A 37 6.95 -17.08 -7.20
CA HIS A 37 6.46 -16.83 -5.83
C HIS A 37 5.89 -15.42 -5.70
N HIS A 38 4.63 -15.27 -6.11
CA HIS A 38 3.90 -14.00 -6.17
C HIS A 38 2.70 -13.92 -5.20
N ASP A 39 2.69 -14.71 -4.14
CA ASP A 39 1.65 -14.70 -3.10
C ASP A 39 1.90 -13.62 -2.03
N ILE A 40 0.87 -13.34 -1.22
CA ILE A 40 0.93 -12.33 -0.16
C ILE A 40 1.93 -12.78 0.93
N GLY A 41 3.05 -12.06 1.02
CA GLY A 41 4.08 -12.28 2.03
C GLY A 41 5.31 -13.02 1.53
N ASP A 42 5.36 -13.33 0.23
CA ASP A 42 6.54 -13.94 -0.40
C ASP A 42 7.76 -13.01 -0.37
N ALA A 43 8.94 -13.61 -0.53
CA ALA A 43 10.21 -12.94 -0.38
C ALA A 43 10.46 -11.93 -1.52
N THR A 44 10.92 -10.73 -1.14
CA THR A 44 11.25 -9.65 -2.07
C THR A 44 12.75 -9.39 -2.08
N PHE A 45 13.32 -9.18 -3.26
CA PHE A 45 14.72 -8.76 -3.40
C PHE A 45 14.91 -7.27 -3.08
N SER A 46 14.04 -6.42 -3.61
CA SER A 46 14.14 -4.97 -3.45
C SER A 46 12.77 -4.28 -3.51
N ILE A 47 12.81 -2.96 -3.28
CA ILE A 47 11.71 -2.05 -3.61
C ILE A 47 11.51 -2.06 -5.14
N GLY A 48 10.26 -1.94 -5.59
CA GLY A 48 9.91 -1.95 -7.01
C GLY A 48 10.46 -0.74 -7.76
N GLU A 49 10.68 -0.90 -9.07
CA GLU A 49 11.11 0.19 -9.93
C GLU A 49 10.13 1.38 -9.89
N PRO A 50 10.63 2.62 -10.06
CA PRO A 50 9.81 3.81 -10.03
C PRO A 50 8.83 3.85 -11.20
N GLY A 51 7.64 4.39 -10.96
CA GLY A 51 6.67 4.68 -12.01
C GLY A 51 7.21 5.69 -13.04
N ALA A 52 6.75 5.56 -14.29
CA ALA A 52 7.20 6.40 -15.40
C ALA A 52 6.95 7.91 -15.19
N TYR A 53 6.00 8.27 -14.32
CA TYR A 53 5.58 9.64 -14.06
C TYR A 53 5.74 10.04 -12.59
N THR A 54 5.53 9.12 -11.66
CA THR A 54 5.69 9.38 -10.21
C THR A 54 7.15 9.43 -9.78
N VAL A 55 8.02 8.70 -10.49
CA VAL A 55 9.49 8.70 -10.28
C VAL A 55 9.88 8.48 -8.81
N GLU A 56 9.10 7.66 -8.09
CA GLU A 56 9.37 7.27 -6.71
C GLU A 56 9.46 5.74 -6.65
N ASP A 57 10.60 5.23 -6.15
CA ASP A 57 10.84 3.80 -6.00
C ASP A 57 9.78 3.18 -5.09
N GLY A 58 9.20 2.07 -5.55
CA GLY A 58 8.20 1.35 -4.79
C GLY A 58 6.87 2.07 -4.73
N PHE A 59 6.62 3.07 -5.59
CA PHE A 59 5.37 3.79 -5.67
C PHE A 59 4.84 3.75 -7.11
N LEU A 60 3.56 3.46 -7.25
CA LEU A 60 2.84 3.59 -8.51
C LEU A 60 1.53 4.32 -8.27
N ALA A 61 1.29 5.40 -9.01
CA ALA A 61 -0.01 6.03 -9.03
C ALA A 61 -1.02 5.11 -9.73
N TYR A 62 -2.32 5.27 -9.43
CA TYR A 62 -3.37 4.44 -10.03
C TYR A 62 -3.31 4.38 -11.57
N TYR A 63 -2.95 5.49 -12.23
CA TYR A 63 -2.84 5.53 -13.68
C TYR A 63 -1.62 4.77 -14.24
N GLU A 64 -0.58 4.55 -13.43
CA GLU A 64 0.61 3.76 -13.79
C GLU A 64 0.40 2.27 -13.55
N VAL A 65 -0.56 1.90 -12.70
CA VAL A 65 -0.95 0.50 -12.47
C VAL A 65 -1.78 -0.05 -13.65
N ILE A 66 -2.53 0.80 -14.33
CA ILE A 66 -3.44 0.42 -15.44
C ILE A 66 -2.82 0.62 -16.83
N SER A 67 -1.65 1.25 -16.92
CA SER A 67 -0.91 1.46 -18.18
C SER A 67 -0.12 0.23 -18.58
#